data_AF-A0A1Y6H3K9-F1
#
_entry.id   AF-A0A1Y6H3K9-F1
#
_cell.length_a   1.000
_cell.length_b   1.000
_cell.length_c   1.000
_cell.angle_alpha   90.00
_cell.angle_beta   90.00
_cell.angle_gamma   90.00
#
_symmetry.space_group_name_H-M   'P 1'
#
loop_
_entity.id
_entity.type
_entity.pdbx_description
1 polymer ?
#
loop_
_entity_poly.entity_id
_entity_poly.type
_entity_poly.pdbx_seq_one_letter_code
_entity_poly.pdbx_strand_id
1 'polypeptide(L)' 'MGKKTTPTEYHLTKHLVDEEERAFRTKMVETTYKVLKANKVRPPKRVKHLSQLYVDGLISDKELSALLEAGILK' A
#
# COMPACT_ATOMS: atom_id res chain seq x y z
N MET A 1 27.25 -31.25 7.47
CA MET A 1 25.95 -30.71 7.95
C MET A 1 25.48 -29.66 6.94
N GLY A 2 24.51 -30.02 6.09
CA GLY A 2 24.06 -29.17 4.98
C GLY A 2 23.22 -27.99 5.46
N LYS A 3 23.60 -26.78 5.05
CA LYS A 3 22.86 -25.54 5.29
C LYS A 3 21.51 -25.65 4.57
N LYS A 4 20.42 -25.87 5.32
CA LYS A 4 19.06 -25.75 4.79
C LYS A 4 18.76 -24.26 4.62
N THR A 5 19.05 -23.72 3.44
CA THR A 5 18.46 -22.44 3.02
C THR A 5 16.97 -22.68 2.83
N THR A 6 16.17 -22.31 3.83
CA THR A 6 14.72 -22.15 3.63
C THR A 6 14.53 -21.14 2.51
N PRO A 7 13.82 -21.48 1.42
CA PRO A 7 13.45 -20.49 0.44
C PRO A 7 12.47 -19.55 1.13
N THR A 8 12.90 -18.32 1.40
CA THR A 8 11.96 -17.23 1.68
C THR A 8 11.34 -16.84 0.33
N GLU A 9 10.54 -17.76 -0.23
CA GLU A 9 9.62 -17.44 -1.31
C GLU A 9 8.56 -16.53 -0.72
N TYR A 10 8.87 -15.25 -0.68
CA TYR A 10 7.86 -14.23 -0.46
C TYR A 10 6.83 -14.39 -1.58
N HIS A 11 5.65 -14.91 -1.25
CA HIS A 11 4.46 -14.89 -2.11
C HIS A 11 3.94 -13.45 -2.35
N LEU A 12 4.84 -12.45 -2.45
CA LEU A 12 4.54 -11.03 -2.65
C LEU A 12 4.32 -10.68 -4.13
N THR A 13 4.39 -11.64 -5.04
CA THR A 13 4.24 -11.40 -6.50
C THR A 13 2.82 -11.63 -7.02
N LYS A 14 1.90 -12.16 -6.21
CA LYS A 14 0.48 -12.24 -6.57
C LYS A 14 -0.30 -11.18 -5.81
N HIS A 15 -1.05 -10.36 -6.55
CA HIS A 15 -2.05 -9.49 -5.94
C HIS A 15 -3.00 -10.36 -5.12
N LEU A 16 -3.15 -10.02 -3.84
CA LEU A 16 -3.99 -10.77 -2.91
C LEU A 16 -5.49 -10.47 -3.10
N VAL A 17 -5.79 -9.54 -3.99
CA VAL A 17 -7.13 -9.07 -4.37
C VAL A 17 -7.38 -9.31 -5.85
N ASP A 18 -8.64 -9.53 -6.21
CA ASP A 18 -9.06 -9.65 -7.60
C ASP A 18 -8.85 -8.33 -8.37
N GLU A 19 -8.96 -8.40 -9.70
CA GLU A 19 -8.72 -7.25 -10.57
C GLU A 19 -9.74 -6.11 -10.36
N GLU A 20 -10.98 -6.44 -9.97
CA GLU A 20 -12.04 -5.46 -9.76
C GLU A 20 -11.77 -4.64 -8.49
N GLU A 21 -11.48 -5.31 -7.39
CA GLU A 21 -11.08 -4.72 -6.12
C GLU A 21 -9.79 -3.90 -6.30
N ARG A 22 -8.80 -4.45 -7.02
CA ARG A 22 -7.57 -3.70 -7.33
C ARG A 22 -7.86 -2.42 -8.12
N ALA A 23 -8.72 -2.48 -9.14
CA ALA A 23 -9.10 -1.32 -9.93
C ALA A 23 -9.83 -0.27 -9.08
N PHE A 24 -10.73 -0.73 -8.20
CA PHE A 24 -11.42 0.12 -7.24
C PHE A 24 -10.44 0.85 -6.31
N ARG A 25 -9.52 0.12 -5.68
CA ARG A 25 -8.49 0.69 -4.79
C ARG A 25 -7.56 1.66 -5.51
N THR A 26 -7.18 1.33 -6.74
CA THR A 26 -6.34 2.20 -7.59
C THR A 26 -7.05 3.53 -7.83
N LYS A 27 -8.34 3.48 -8.23
CA LYS A 27 -9.15 4.68 -8.47
C LYS A 27 -9.30 5.55 -7.23
N MET A 28 -9.45 4.95 -6.04
CA MET A 28 -9.45 5.67 -4.78
C MET A 28 -8.14 6.43 -4.56
N VAL A 29 -7.00 5.74 -4.62
CA VAL A 29 -5.67 6.32 -4.41
C VAL A 29 -5.39 7.45 -5.41
N GLU A 30 -5.72 7.24 -6.69
CA GLU A 30 -5.56 8.26 -7.72
C GLU A 30 -6.40 9.51 -7.44
N THR A 31 -7.64 9.33 -7.00
CA THR A 31 -8.55 10.44 -6.66
C THR A 31 -7.98 11.24 -5.50
N THR A 32 -7.49 10.56 -4.45
CA THR A 32 -6.81 11.21 -3.33
C THR A 32 -5.59 12.02 -3.79
N TYR A 33 -4.75 11.47 -4.66
CA TYR A 33 -3.59 12.20 -5.18
C TYR A 33 -3.96 13.38 -6.08
N LYS A 34 -5.04 13.29 -6.86
CA LYS A 34 -5.57 14.44 -7.61
C LYS A 34 -5.96 15.57 -6.67
N VAL A 35 -6.66 15.26 -5.56
CA VAL A 35 -7.03 16.25 -4.54
C VAL A 35 -5.79 16.86 -3.88
N LEU A 36 -4.82 16.04 -3.46
CA LEU A 36 -3.58 16.57 -2.85
C LEU A 36 -2.80 17.46 -3.83
N LYS A 37 -2.71 17.06 -5.10
CA LYS A 37 -2.05 17.85 -6.15
C LYS A 37 -2.76 19.18 -6.39
N ALA A 38 -4.09 19.19 -6.44
CA ALA A 38 -4.89 20.41 -6.58
C ALA A 38 -4.65 21.39 -5.42
N ASN A 39 -4.43 20.86 -4.21
CA ASN A 39 -4.10 21.65 -3.02
C ASN A 39 -2.59 21.97 -2.89
N LYS A 40 -1.77 21.66 -3.89
CA LYS A 40 -0.29 21.82 -3.87
C LYS A 40 0.38 21.09 -2.70
N VAL A 41 -0.27 20.05 -2.17
CA VAL A 41 0.27 19.20 -1.10
C VAL A 41 1.04 18.05 -1.72
N ARG A 42 2.33 17.93 -1.37
CA ARG A 42 3.15 16.80 -1.79
C ARG A 42 3.03 15.68 -0.74
N PRO A 43 2.45 14.52 -1.06
CA PRO A 43 2.39 13.42 -0.11
C PRO A 43 3.80 12.92 0.24
N PRO A 44 4.07 12.59 1.52
CA PRO A 44 5.32 11.95 1.92
C PRO A 44 5.58 10.64 1.16
N LYS A 45 6.86 10.28 0.99
CA LYS A 45 7.26 9.01 0.33
C LYS A 45 6.60 7.78 0.97
N ARG A 46 6.43 7.79 2.30
CA ARG A 46 5.75 6.72 3.05
C ARG A 46 4.30 6.57 2.63
N VAL A 47 3.56 7.67 2.46
CA VAL A 47 2.16 7.63 2.01
C VAL A 47 2.08 6.97 0.63
N LYS A 48 3.01 7.29 -0.28
CA LYS A 48 3.10 6.63 -1.59
C LYS A 48 3.29 5.12 -1.49
N HIS A 49 4.17 4.68 -0.59
CA HIS A 49 4.42 3.26 -0.38
C HIS A 49 3.20 2.55 0.23
N LEU A 50 2.58 3.13 1.26
CA LEU A 50 1.40 2.55 1.91
C LEU A 50 0.20 2.46 0.95
N SER A 51 -0.02 3.46 0.12
CA SER A 51 -1.07 3.41 -0.91
C SER A 51 -0.83 2.27 -1.91
N GLN A 52 0.42 1.98 -2.25
CA GLN A 52 0.74 0.85 -3.14
C GLN A 52 0.45 -0.50 -2.47
N LEU A 53 0.85 -0.67 -1.21
CA LEU A 53 0.54 -1.88 -0.43
C LEU A 53 -0.97 -2.12 -0.33
N TYR A 54 -1.74 -1.05 -0.16
CA TYR A 54 -3.20 -1.12 -0.12
C TYR A 54 -3.79 -1.57 -1.47
N VAL A 55 -3.34 -0.97 -2.58
CA VAL A 55 -3.75 -1.35 -3.95
C VAL A 55 -3.40 -2.81 -4.25
N ASP A 56 -2.24 -3.26 -3.81
CA ASP A 56 -1.78 -4.63 -4.06
C ASP A 56 -2.49 -5.68 -3.17
N GLY A 57 -3.34 -5.22 -2.24
CA GLY A 57 -4.08 -6.10 -1.32
C GLY A 57 -3.25 -6.58 -0.14
N LEU A 58 -2.03 -6.06 0.05
CA LEU A 58 -1.12 -6.47 1.12
C LEU A 58 -1.50 -5.90 2.48
N ILE A 59 -2.27 -4.80 2.50
CA ILE A 59 -2.85 -4.21 3.71
C ILE A 59 -4.33 -3.86 3.47
N SER A 60 -5.12 -3.95 4.54
CA SER A 60 -6.52 -3.53 4.60
C SER A 60 -6.67 -2.01 4.83
N ASP A 61 -7.88 -1.48 4.67
CA ASP A 61 -8.20 -0.09 5.02
C ASP A 61 -7.86 0.26 6.46
N LYS A 62 -8.15 -0.65 7.40
CA LYS A 62 -7.87 -0.46 8.83
C LYS A 62 -6.37 -0.33 9.08
N GLU A 63 -5.57 -1.17 8.44
CA GLU A 63 -4.11 -1.13 8.55
C GLU A 63 -3.52 0.09 7.85
N LEU A 64 -4.06 0.49 6.69
CA LEU A 64 -3.67 1.72 6.01
C LEU A 64 -3.89 2.93 6.93
N SER A 65 -5.08 3.08 7.54
CA SER A 65 -5.36 4.18 8.47
C SER A 65 -4.43 4.16 9.68
N ALA A 66 -4.25 3.00 10.33
CA ALA A 66 -3.35 2.88 11.47
C ALA A 66 -1.89 3.25 11.11
N LEU A 67 -1.42 2.84 9.93
CA LEU A 67 -0.08 3.16 9.44
C LEU A 67 0.08 4.62 9.03
N LEU A 68 -0.98 5.30 8.62
CA LEU A 68 -0.94 6.74 8.36
C LEU A 68 -0.91 7.52 9.69
N GLU A 69 -1.74 7.15 10.66
CA GLU A 69 -1.79 7.78 11.99
C GLU A 69 -0.50 7.60 12.80
N ALA A 70 0.10 6.41 12.77
CA ALA A 70 1.38 6.14 13.41
C ALA A 70 2.53 6.98 12.82
N GLY A 71 2.35 7.59 11.65
CA GLY A 71 3.30 8.54 11.07
C GLY A 71 3.12 9.99 11.54
N ILE A 72 1.95 10.34 12.07
CA ILE A 72 1.61 11.68 12.58
C ILE A 72 2.04 11.81 14.05
N LEU A 73 2.09 10.70 14.77
CA LEU A 73 2.39 10.62 16.21
C LEU A 73 3.88 10.68 16.58
N LYS A 74 4.71 11.36 15.77
CA LYS A 74 6.16 11.46 15.99
C LYS A 74 6.64 12.88 16.27
#